data_AF-A0A8H4RCS5-F1
#
_entry.id   AF-A0A8H4RCS5-F1
#
_cell.length_a   1.000
_cell.length_b   1.000
_cell.length_c   1.000
_cell.angle_alpha   90.00
_cell.angle_beta   90.00
_cell.angle_gamma   90.00
#
_symmetry.space_group_name_H-M   'P 1'
#
loop_
_entity.id
_entity.type
_entity.pdbx_description
1 polymer ?
#
loop_
_entity_poly.entity_id
_entity_poly.type
_entity_poly.pdbx_seq_one_letter_code
_entity_poly.pdbx_strand_id
1 'polypeptide(L)'
;MSSLNGKATAAVATFQNETSLSLANLNLDFTLLNFEAPKEFHGFGETMSIERKADAEHGRLHRTARKLGALFEGLLPSTLLLLKANGKRVSEISQ
;
A
#
# COMPACT_ATOMS: atom_id res chain seq x y z
N MET A 1 -18.51 37.17 -50.03
CA MET A 1 -19.47 36.83 -48.96
C MET A 1 -18.88 35.66 -48.17
N SER A 2 -18.86 35.81 -46.85
CA SER A 2 -17.98 35.14 -45.88
C SER A 2 -18.14 33.61 -45.81
N SER A 3 -17.05 32.87 -46.01
CA SER A 3 -16.94 31.45 -45.66
C SER A 3 -16.39 31.31 -44.24
N LEU A 4 -17.24 30.83 -43.34
CA LEU A 4 -16.97 30.58 -41.92
C LEU A 4 -15.99 29.40 -41.77
N ASN A 5 -14.68 29.69 -41.72
CA ASN A 5 -13.67 28.69 -41.43
C ASN A 5 -13.73 28.32 -39.93
N GLY A 6 -14.40 27.22 -39.63
CA GLY A 6 -14.49 26.62 -38.30
C GLY A 6 -13.13 26.16 -37.78
N LYS A 7 -12.36 27.09 -37.19
CA LYS A 7 -11.21 26.79 -36.32
C LYS A 7 -11.65 26.95 -34.86
N ALA A 8 -12.40 25.98 -34.33
CA ALA A 8 -12.77 26.00 -32.91
C ALA A 8 -13.09 24.60 -32.33
N THR A 9 -12.43 23.54 -32.80
CA THR A 9 -12.70 22.16 -32.31
C THR A 9 -11.47 21.38 -31.88
N ALA A 10 -10.26 21.95 -31.97
CA ALA A 10 -9.03 21.26 -31.57
C ALA A 10 -8.60 21.50 -30.11
N ALA A 11 -9.19 22.46 -29.40
CA ALA A 11 -8.86 22.74 -28.00
C ALA A 11 -9.65 21.90 -26.98
N VAL A 12 -10.72 21.22 -27.41
CA VAL A 12 -11.55 20.38 -26.50
C VAL A 12 -10.99 18.95 -26.40
N ALA A 13 -10.32 18.46 -27.43
CA ALA A 13 -9.74 17.11 -27.45
C ALA A 13 -8.44 17.00 -26.64
N THR A 14 -7.70 18.09 -26.44
CA THR A 14 -6.45 18.10 -25.66
C THR A 14 -6.67 18.20 -24.14
N PHE A 15 -7.83 18.65 -23.66
CA PHE A 15 -8.12 18.69 -22.22
C PHE A 15 -8.63 17.37 -21.64
N GLN A 16 -9.09 16.43 -22.48
CA GLN A 16 -9.73 15.19 -21.99
C GLN A 16 -8.74 14.06 -21.65
N ASN A 17 -7.47 14.17 -22.06
CA ASN A 17 -6.52 13.06 -21.90
C ASN A 17 -5.59 13.18 -20.68
N GLU A 18 -5.41 14.38 -20.11
CA GLU A 18 -4.56 14.54 -18.91
C GLU A 18 -5.37 14.53 -17.60
N THR A 19 -6.65 14.91 -17.65
CA THR A 19 -7.49 14.97 -16.45
C THR A 19 -8.13 13.63 -16.08
N SER A 20 -8.42 12.76 -17.05
CA SER A 20 -9.14 11.50 -16.81
C SER A 20 -8.28 10.41 -16.12
N LEU A 21 -6.97 10.39 -16.37
CA LEU A 21 -6.04 9.50 -15.65
C LEU A 21 -5.70 10.01 -14.25
N SER A 22 -5.70 11.34 -14.05
CA SER A 22 -5.50 11.95 -12.72
C SER A 22 -6.74 11.86 -11.81
N LEU A 23 -7.93 11.68 -12.38
CA LEU A 23 -9.20 11.60 -11.63
C LEU A 23 -9.54 10.21 -11.12
N ALA A 24 -8.82 9.17 -11.54
CA ALA A 24 -8.86 7.86 -10.90
C ALA A 24 -7.98 7.86 -9.65
N ASN A 25 -8.36 8.64 -8.63
CA ASN A 25 -7.84 8.49 -7.27
C ASN A 25 -8.37 7.16 -6.71
N LEU A 26 -7.81 6.04 -7.19
CA LEU A 26 -8.07 4.71 -6.68
C LEU A 26 -7.44 4.63 -5.28
N ASN A 27 -8.20 5.00 -4.26
CA ASN A 27 -7.82 4.75 -2.88
C ASN A 27 -8.03 3.26 -2.58
N LEU A 28 -7.09 2.43 -3.03
CA LEU A 28 -7.08 1.01 -2.72
C LEU A 28 -6.72 0.84 -1.24
N ASP A 29 -7.68 0.33 -0.47
CA ASP A 29 -7.51 0.00 0.94
C ASP A 29 -7.04 -1.45 1.08
N PHE A 30 -5.72 -1.65 1.11
CA PHE A 30 -5.09 -2.98 1.26
C PHE A 30 -5.09 -3.52 2.70
N THR A 31 -5.87 -2.91 3.59
CA THR A 31 -5.99 -3.29 5.01
C THR A 31 -7.26 -4.09 5.33
N LEU A 32 -8.15 -4.28 4.37
CA LEU A 32 -9.44 -4.95 4.58
C LEU A 32 -9.32 -6.46 4.90
N LEU A 33 -8.17 -7.08 4.58
CA LEU A 33 -7.93 -8.50 4.86
C LEU A 33 -6.91 -8.61 5.99
N ASN A 34 -7.38 -9.09 7.14
CA ASN A 34 -6.51 -9.41 8.24
C ASN A 34 -5.87 -10.79 8.00
N PHE A 35 -4.55 -10.87 8.09
CA PHE A 35 -3.81 -12.12 8.00
C PHE A 35 -3.12 -12.37 9.33
N GLU A 36 -3.09 -13.63 9.74
CA GLU A 36 -2.33 -14.02 10.93
C GLU A 36 -0.85 -13.67 10.75
N ALA A 37 -0.24 -13.15 11.82
CA ALA A 37 1.18 -12.84 11.81
C ALA A 37 2.00 -14.13 11.56
N PRO A 38 3.18 -14.04 10.93
CA PRO A 38 4.07 -15.19 10.81
C PRO A 38 4.44 -15.72 12.20
N LYS A 39 4.48 -17.05 12.35
CA LYS A 39 4.77 -17.75 13.61
C LYS A 39 6.05 -17.26 14.32
N GLU A 40 7.03 -16.79 13.56
CA GLU A 40 8.29 -16.26 14.09
C GLU A 40 8.08 -15.01 14.95
N PHE A 41 6.98 -14.28 14.78
CA PHE A 41 6.64 -13.07 15.52
C PHE A 41 5.63 -13.31 16.66
N HIS A 42 5.15 -14.54 16.89
CA HIS A 42 4.12 -14.80 17.91
C HIS A 42 4.58 -14.41 19.32
N GLY A 43 5.82 -14.76 19.70
CA GLY A 43 6.36 -14.40 21.01
C GLY A 43 6.43 -12.88 21.24
N PHE A 44 6.73 -12.11 20.19
CA PHE A 44 6.64 -10.66 20.25
C PHE A 44 5.19 -10.16 20.33
N GLY A 45 4.27 -10.75 19.57
CA GLY A 45 2.86 -10.35 19.57
C GLY A 45 2.17 -10.57 20.92
N GLU A 46 2.58 -11.59 21.67
CA GLU A 46 2.05 -11.90 23.02
C GLU A 46 2.48 -10.87 24.08
N THR A 47 3.59 -10.17 23.87
CA THR A 47 4.14 -9.20 24.85
C THR A 47 3.66 -7.78 24.59
N MET A 48 2.97 -7.53 23.47
CA MET A 48 2.41 -6.23 23.12
C MET A 48 1.12 -5.93 23.89
N SER A 49 0.94 -4.66 24.26
CA SER A 49 -0.36 -4.19 24.75
C SER A 49 -1.42 -4.22 23.64
N ILE A 50 -2.68 -4.24 24.03
CA ILE A 50 -3.83 -4.27 23.10
C ILE A 50 -3.77 -3.06 22.14
N GLU A 51 -3.44 -1.87 22.67
CA GLU A 51 -3.34 -0.64 21.88
C GLU A 51 -2.22 -0.73 20.85
N ARG A 52 -1.05 -1.22 21.25
CA ARG A 52 0.09 -1.38 20.33
C ARG A 52 -0.20 -2.41 19.25
N LYS A 53 -0.88 -3.50 19.61
CA LYS A 53 -1.30 -4.53 18.66
C LYS A 53 -2.30 -3.97 17.65
N ALA A 54 -3.30 -3.22 18.12
CA ALA A 54 -4.25 -2.54 17.25
C ALA A 54 -3.56 -1.55 16.29
N ASP A 55 -2.56 -0.80 16.76
CA ASP A 55 -1.79 0.15 15.93
C ASP A 55 -0.90 -0.57 14.90
N ALA A 56 -0.35 -1.75 15.24
CA ALA A 56 0.44 -2.57 14.33
C ALA A 56 -0.40 -3.25 13.23
N GLU A 57 -1.67 -3.54 13.52
CA GLU A 57 -2.60 -4.19 12.58
C GLU A 57 -3.42 -3.18 11.74
N HIS A 58 -3.80 -2.03 12.32
CA HIS A 58 -4.74 -1.09 11.68
C HIS A 58 -4.21 0.34 11.56
N GLY A 59 -3.08 0.65 12.22
CA GLY A 59 -2.51 1.98 12.30
C GLY A 59 -1.91 2.47 10.99
N ARG A 60 -1.58 3.77 10.94
CA ARG A 60 -1.15 4.44 9.70
C ARG A 60 0.11 3.80 9.09
N LEU A 61 1.06 3.39 9.93
CA LEU A 61 2.30 2.74 9.49
C LEU A 61 2.02 1.40 8.81
N HIS A 62 1.11 0.59 9.37
CA HIS A 62 0.66 -0.66 8.77
C HIS A 62 0.10 -0.42 7.37
N ARG A 63 -0.82 0.54 7.23
CA ARG A 63 -1.47 0.83 5.93
C ARG A 63 -0.45 1.25 4.87
N THR A 64 0.52 2.07 5.24
CA THR A 64 1.61 2.49 4.35
C THR A 64 2.48 1.30 3.95
N ALA A 65 2.87 0.44 4.89
CA ALA A 65 3.65 -0.75 4.61
C ALA A 65 2.92 -1.73 3.66
N ARG A 66 1.61 -1.95 3.87
CA ARG A 66 0.76 -2.77 2.98
C ARG A 66 0.68 -2.19 1.56
N LYS A 67 0.47 -0.87 1.44
CA LYS A 67 0.46 -0.18 0.14
C LYS A 67 1.79 -0.35 -0.58
N LEU A 68 2.91 -0.15 0.11
CA LEU A 68 4.24 -0.35 -0.47
C LEU A 68 4.46 -1.82 -0.87
N GLY A 69 4.06 -2.77 -0.02
CA GLY A 69 4.12 -4.19 -0.33
C GLY A 69 3.39 -4.54 -1.63
N ALA A 70 2.14 -4.09 -1.77
CA ALA A 70 1.35 -4.32 -2.98
C ALA A 70 1.96 -3.63 -4.23
N LEU A 71 2.56 -2.45 -4.08
CA LEU A 71 3.22 -1.75 -5.18
C LEU A 71 4.50 -2.46 -5.67
N PHE A 72 5.21 -3.17 -4.79
CA PHE A 72 6.52 -3.75 -5.07
C PHE A 72 6.55 -5.29 -5.07
N GLU A 73 5.39 -5.96 -4.94
CA GLU A 73 5.27 -7.43 -4.75
C GLU A 73 5.97 -8.26 -5.85
N GLY A 74 6.10 -7.74 -7.06
CA GLY A 74 6.81 -8.39 -8.17
C GLY A 74 8.25 -7.91 -8.42
N LEU A 75 8.71 -6.87 -7.72
CA LEU A 75 10.05 -6.29 -7.92
C LEU A 75 11.07 -6.81 -6.91
N LEU A 76 10.62 -7.12 -5.68
CA LEU A 76 11.51 -7.48 -4.59
C LEU A 76 11.85 -8.98 -4.62
N PRO A 77 13.10 -9.35 -4.32
CA PRO A 77 13.47 -10.75 -4.18
C PRO A 77 12.79 -11.38 -2.95
N SER A 78 12.62 -12.70 -2.99
CA SER A 78 12.14 -13.45 -1.82
C SER A 78 13.14 -13.35 -0.66
N THR A 79 12.65 -12.91 0.50
CA THR A 79 13.47 -12.61 1.69
C THR A 79 13.08 -13.44 2.91
N LEU A 80 12.62 -14.68 2.70
CA LEU A 80 12.10 -15.57 3.75
C LEU A 80 13.09 -15.78 4.91
N LEU A 81 14.39 -15.89 4.62
CA LEU A 81 15.41 -16.05 5.66
C LEU A 81 15.56 -14.81 6.55
N LEU A 82 15.43 -13.62 5.95
CA LEU A 82 15.49 -12.36 6.68
C LEU A 82 14.26 -12.19 7.58
N LEU A 83 13.07 -12.50 7.06
CA LEU A 83 11.83 -12.50 7.83
C LEU A 83 11.93 -13.45 9.03
N LYS A 84 12.41 -14.67 8.80
CA LYS A 84 12.59 -15.68 9.84
C LYS A 84 13.58 -15.24 10.91
N ALA A 85 14.76 -14.76 10.50
CA ALA A 85 15.80 -14.33 11.43
C ALA A 85 15.36 -13.12 12.27
N ASN A 86 14.71 -12.14 11.66
CA ASN A 86 14.20 -10.96 12.37
C ASN A 86 13.05 -11.33 13.32
N GLY A 87 12.06 -12.09 12.87
CA GLY A 87 10.93 -12.50 13.71
C GLY A 87 11.40 -13.25 14.94
N LYS A 88 12.24 -14.27 14.74
CA LYS A 88 12.80 -15.05 15.84
C LYS A 88 13.57 -14.19 16.84
N ARG A 89 14.47 -13.32 16.34
CA ARG A 89 15.29 -12.45 17.20
C ARG A 89 14.44 -11.46 17.99
N VAL A 90 13.44 -10.83 17.37
CA VAL A 90 12.57 -9.87 18.07
C VAL A 90 11.74 -10.57 19.14
N SER A 91 11.18 -11.74 18.82
CA SER A 91 10.43 -12.56 19.78
C SER A 91 11.31 -12.98 20.97
N GLU A 92 12.55 -13.43 20.74
CA GLU A 92 13.49 -13.80 21.82
C GLU A 92 13.85 -12.64 22.74
N ILE A 93 13.97 -11.41 22.22
CA ILE A 93 14.31 -10.22 23.02
C ILE A 93 13.12 -9.73 23.86
N SER A 94 11.90 -10.04 23.42
CA SER A 94 10.68 -9.46 24.00
C SER A 94 10.02 -10.34 25.05
N GLN A 95 10.47 -11.59 25.17
CA GLN A 95 10.11 -12.53 26.24
C GLN A 95 10.77 -12.14 27.57
#